data_AF-A0A1R3TG57-F1
#
_entry.id   AF-A0A1R3TG57-F1
#
_cell.length_a   1.000
_cell.length_b   1.000
_cell.length_c   1.000
_cell.angle_alpha   90.00
_cell.angle_beta   90.00
_cell.angle_gamma   90.00
#
_symmetry.space_group_name_H-M   'P 1'
#
loop_
_entity.id
_entity.type
_entity.pdbx_description
1 polymer ?
#
loop_
_entity_poly.entity_id
_entity_poly.type
_entity_poly.pdbx_seq_one_letter_code
_entity_poly.pdbx_strand_id
1 'polypeptide(L)'
;MESLNSLSVDIARAIDHDASVELWGRYQRGERDVFTRRLYTLKGQQTFDEIKRKYERETEFRTAVDRYISDFEKLLADVARTDRDRTVTQSYLTSDTGKVYTMLAHAAGRFS
;
A
#
# COMPACT_ATOMS: atom_id res chain seq x y z
N MET A 1 -9.78 -20.26 2.73
CA MET A 1 -9.09 -19.00 3.04
C MET A 1 -8.65 -18.38 1.73
N GLU A 2 -9.06 -17.16 1.44
CA GLU A 2 -8.44 -16.39 0.36
C GLU A 2 -7.01 -16.03 0.80
N SER A 3 -6.04 -16.31 -0.05
CA SER A 3 -4.65 -15.94 0.20
C SER A 3 -4.44 -14.48 -0.19
N LEU A 4 -3.45 -13.81 0.42
CA LEU A 4 -3.05 -12.46 0.04
C LEU A 4 -2.79 -12.34 -1.48
N ASN A 5 -2.24 -13.41 -2.08
CA ASN A 5 -1.99 -13.49 -3.52
C ASN A 5 -3.26 -13.36 -4.36
N SER A 6 -4.38 -13.97 -3.94
CA SER A 6 -5.65 -13.85 -4.65
C SER A 6 -6.25 -12.44 -4.63
N LEU A 7 -5.97 -11.64 -3.60
CA LEU A 7 -6.44 -10.26 -3.47
C LEU A 7 -5.54 -9.25 -4.18
N SER A 8 -4.27 -9.58 -4.40
CA SER A 8 -3.24 -8.65 -4.91
C SER A 8 -3.63 -7.94 -6.21
N VAL A 9 -4.26 -8.64 -7.16
CA VAL A 9 -4.66 -8.07 -8.45
C VAL A 9 -5.80 -7.07 -8.31
N ASP A 10 -6.80 -7.38 -7.47
CA ASP A 10 -7.91 -6.47 -7.21
C ASP A 10 -7.46 -5.23 -6.43
N ILE A 11 -6.52 -5.40 -5.50
CA ILE A 11 -5.88 -4.30 -4.77
C ILE A 11 -5.06 -3.41 -5.73
N ALA A 12 -4.27 -3.98 -6.63
CA ALA A 12 -3.48 -3.18 -7.57
C ALA A 12 -4.36 -2.31 -8.49
N ARG A 13 -5.59 -2.75 -8.79
CA ARG A 13 -6.60 -2.00 -9.54
C ARG A 13 -7.46 -1.08 -8.66
N ALA A 14 -7.31 -1.14 -7.34
CA ALA A 14 -8.09 -0.33 -6.41
C ALA A 14 -7.63 1.13 -6.35
N ILE A 15 -6.41 1.41 -6.81
CA ILE A 15 -5.83 2.76 -6.90
C ILE A 15 -5.39 3.01 -8.35
N ASP A 16 -5.84 4.11 -8.92
CA ASP A 16 -5.34 4.59 -10.21
C ASP A 16 -3.83 4.91 -10.12
N HIS A 17 -3.10 4.68 -11.22
CA HIS A 17 -1.65 4.90 -11.21
C HIS A 17 -1.30 6.37 -10.90
N ASP A 18 -1.96 7.31 -11.57
CA ASP A 18 -1.72 8.75 -11.38
C ASP A 18 -2.03 9.20 -9.95
N ALA A 19 -3.11 8.67 -9.36
CA ALA A 19 -3.45 8.92 -7.96
C ALA A 19 -2.36 8.40 -7.01
N SER A 20 -1.73 7.26 -7.33
CA SER A 20 -0.61 6.71 -6.56
C SER A 20 0.63 7.59 -6.67
N VAL A 21 0.95 8.08 -7.88
CA VAL A 21 2.07 9.00 -8.11
C VAL A 21 1.87 10.31 -7.32
N GLU A 22 0.69 10.90 -7.42
CA GLU A 22 0.35 12.14 -6.72
C GLU A 22 0.46 11.97 -5.20
N LEU A 23 -0.15 10.91 -4.65
CA LEU A 23 -0.12 10.57 -3.24
C LEU A 23 1.31 10.53 -2.68
N TRP A 24 2.19 9.77 -3.33
CA TRP A 24 3.57 9.63 -2.87
C TRP A 24 4.36 10.91 -3.03
N GLY A 25 4.09 11.70 -4.09
CA GLY A 25 4.68 13.03 -4.25
C GLY A 25 4.29 13.98 -3.11
N ARG A 26 3.01 13.98 -2.70
CA ARG A 26 2.52 14.77 -1.56
C ARG A 26 3.14 14.32 -0.24
N TYR A 27 3.15 13.01 0.00
CA TYR A 27 3.74 12.43 1.21
C TYR A 27 5.24 12.77 1.36
N GLN A 28 6.02 12.68 0.28
CA GLN A 28 7.44 13.03 0.29
C GLN A 28 7.71 14.51 0.57
N ARG A 29 6.78 15.41 0.22
CA ARG A 29 6.85 16.84 0.58
C ARG A 29 6.47 17.12 2.03
N GLY A 30 6.13 16.09 2.80
CA GLY A 30 5.75 16.20 4.21
C GLY A 30 4.28 16.56 4.43
N GLU A 31 3.43 16.47 3.39
CA GLU A 31 1.99 16.59 3.58
C GLU A 31 1.47 15.42 4.43
N ARG A 32 0.71 15.74 5.46
CA ARG A 32 0.09 14.79 6.38
C ARG A 32 -1.33 14.48 5.93
N ASP A 33 -1.90 13.38 6.44
CA ASP A 33 -3.29 13.00 6.21
C ASP A 33 -3.67 12.82 4.71
N VAL A 34 -2.68 12.48 3.88
CA VAL A 34 -2.86 12.28 2.43
C VAL A 34 -3.45 10.90 2.11
N PHE A 35 -3.24 9.93 3.00
CA PHE A 35 -3.80 8.58 2.88
C PHE A 35 -5.23 8.58 3.42
N THR A 36 -6.19 8.83 2.54
CA THR A 36 -7.61 8.80 2.88
C THR A 36 -8.34 7.76 2.03
N ARG A 37 -9.54 7.33 2.48
CA ARG A 37 -10.36 6.38 1.71
C ARG A 37 -10.70 6.88 0.30
N ARG A 38 -10.69 8.19 0.06
CA ARG A 38 -11.00 8.81 -1.24
C ARG A 38 -9.94 8.57 -2.30
N LEU A 39 -8.76 8.12 -1.90
CA LEU A 39 -7.70 7.67 -2.82
C LEU A 39 -8.16 6.48 -3.69
N TYR A 40 -9.05 5.65 -3.16
CA TYR A 40 -9.45 4.41 -3.80
C TYR A 40 -10.66 4.62 -4.73
N THR A 41 -10.68 3.86 -5.83
CA THR A 41 -11.87 3.71 -6.68
C THR A 41 -13.05 3.19 -5.85
N LEU A 42 -14.29 3.29 -6.37
CA LEU A 42 -15.46 2.77 -5.64
C LEU A 42 -15.34 1.29 -5.28
N LYS A 43 -14.83 0.46 -6.20
CA LYS A 43 -14.52 -0.95 -5.90
C LYS A 43 -13.39 -1.05 -4.87
N GLY A 44 -12.36 -0.24 -5.02
CA GLY A 44 -11.23 -0.18 -4.10
C GLY A 44 -11.60 0.16 -2.65
N GLN A 45 -12.60 1.04 -2.43
CA GLN A 45 -13.10 1.35 -1.09
C GLN A 45 -13.76 0.13 -0.43
N GLN A 46 -14.48 -0.69 -1.21
CA GLN A 46 -15.06 -1.94 -0.71
C GLN A 46 -13.96 -2.95 -0.36
N THR A 47 -12.95 -3.08 -1.23
CA THR A 47 -11.77 -3.92 -0.97
C THR A 47 -11.02 -3.46 0.29
N PHE A 48 -10.86 -2.16 0.49
CA PHE A 48 -10.27 -1.60 1.71
C PHE A 48 -11.05 -2.01 2.98
N ASP A 49 -12.38 -1.91 2.95
CA ASP A 49 -13.25 -2.30 4.07
C ASP A 49 -13.21 -3.80 4.37
N GLU A 50 -13.08 -4.61 3.34
CA GLU A 50 -12.89 -6.05 3.49
C GLU A 50 -11.53 -6.39 4.11
N ILE A 51 -10.44 -5.82 3.58
CA ILE A 51 -9.08 -6.03 4.10
C ILE A 51 -8.98 -5.58 5.55
N LYS A 52 -9.52 -4.40 5.89
CA LYS A 52 -9.52 -3.91 7.26
C LYS A 52 -10.25 -4.87 8.21
N ARG A 53 -11.45 -5.33 7.83
CA ARG A 53 -12.20 -6.31 8.63
C ARG A 53 -11.45 -7.64 8.79
N LYS A 54 -10.85 -8.16 7.71
CA LYS A 54 -10.03 -9.38 7.75
C LYS A 54 -8.81 -9.21 8.64
N TYR A 55 -8.09 -8.10 8.52
CA TYR A 55 -6.92 -7.77 9.34
C TYR A 55 -7.26 -7.73 10.85
N GLU A 56 -8.42 -7.19 11.21
CA GLU A 56 -8.87 -7.12 12.60
C GLU A 56 -9.32 -8.48 13.17
N ARG A 57 -9.86 -9.38 12.33
CA ARG A 57 -10.56 -10.61 12.78
C ARG A 57 -9.79 -11.90 12.53
N GLU A 58 -8.88 -11.92 11.56
CA GLU A 58 -8.21 -13.14 11.09
C GLU A 58 -6.70 -13.05 11.34
N THR A 59 -6.22 -13.77 12.36
CA THR A 59 -4.81 -13.75 12.78
C THR A 59 -3.83 -14.15 11.68
N GLU A 60 -4.17 -15.17 10.88
CA GLU A 60 -3.33 -15.62 9.77
C GLU A 60 -3.20 -14.55 8.68
N PHE A 61 -4.32 -13.93 8.31
CA PHE A 61 -4.34 -12.82 7.36
C PHE A 61 -3.53 -11.63 7.87
N ARG A 62 -3.73 -11.23 9.13
CA ARG A 62 -2.93 -10.18 9.78
C ARG A 62 -1.43 -10.47 9.69
N THR A 63 -1.02 -11.69 9.99
CA THR A 63 0.39 -12.11 9.92
C THR A 63 0.94 -12.01 8.50
N ALA A 64 0.17 -12.43 7.50
CA ALA A 64 0.55 -12.31 6.09
C ALA A 64 0.69 -10.84 5.65
N VAL A 65 -0.24 -9.98 6.06
CA VAL A 65 -0.20 -8.54 5.79
C VAL A 65 1.00 -7.86 6.46
N ASP A 66 1.23 -8.12 7.75
CA ASP A 66 2.35 -7.54 8.49
C ASP A 66 3.69 -7.95 7.89
N ARG A 67 3.81 -9.22 7.46
CA ARG A 67 5.00 -9.71 6.76
C ARG A 67 5.19 -9.01 5.42
N TYR A 68 4.13 -8.88 4.62
CA TYR A 68 4.20 -8.19 3.33
C TYR A 68 4.67 -6.74 3.50
N ILE A 69 4.09 -6.00 4.46
CA ILE A 69 4.48 -4.63 4.79
C ILE A 69 5.96 -4.58 5.16
N SER A 70 6.39 -5.42 6.10
CA SER A 70 7.78 -5.42 6.56
C SER A 70 8.77 -5.76 5.45
N ASP A 71 8.46 -6.73 4.60
CA ASP A 71 9.36 -7.13 3.51
C ASP A 71 9.42 -6.05 2.42
N PHE A 72 8.32 -5.36 2.15
CA PHE A 72 8.31 -4.22 1.23
C PHE A 72 9.09 -3.01 1.80
N GLU A 73 8.93 -2.70 3.09
CA GLU A 73 9.70 -1.63 3.75
C GLU A 73 11.21 -1.90 3.74
N LYS A 74 11.63 -3.16 3.94
CA LYS A 74 13.05 -3.56 3.79
C LYS A 74 13.55 -3.32 2.38
N LEU A 75 12.78 -3.73 1.37
CA LEU A 75 13.11 -3.50 -0.03
C LEU A 75 13.30 -2.00 -0.31
N LEU A 76 12.38 -1.15 0.15
CA LEU A 76 12.49 0.30 -0.01
C LEU A 76 13.73 0.85 0.70
N ALA A 77 14.02 0.39 1.91
CA ALA A 77 15.20 0.82 2.67
C ALA A 77 16.51 0.43 1.97
N ASP A 78 16.58 -0.76 1.37
CA ASP A 78 17.76 -1.21 0.63
C ASP A 78 17.95 -0.41 -0.68
N VAL A 79 16.87 -0.16 -1.41
CA VAL A 79 16.89 0.67 -2.63
C VAL A 79 17.26 2.12 -2.31
N ALA A 80 16.72 2.69 -1.23
CA ALA A 80 16.99 4.08 -0.84
C ALA A 80 18.46 4.36 -0.50
N ARG A 81 19.25 3.33 -0.15
CA ARG A 81 20.69 3.49 0.13
C ARG A 81 21.49 3.84 -1.12
N THR A 82 21.04 3.41 -2.29
CA THR A 82 21.74 3.60 -3.57
C THR A 82 21.05 4.65 -4.46
N ASP A 83 19.82 5.03 -4.13
CA ASP A 83 18.96 5.92 -4.91
C ASP A 83 19.00 7.38 -4.41
N ARG A 84 20.08 8.11 -4.76
CA ARG A 84 20.30 9.51 -4.33
C ARG A 84 19.17 10.46 -4.73
N ASP A 85 18.55 10.23 -5.88
CA ASP A 85 17.49 11.08 -6.44
C ASP A 85 16.08 10.58 -6.11
N ARG A 86 15.95 9.47 -5.34
CA ARG A 86 14.68 8.83 -4.95
C ARG A 86 13.79 8.34 -6.10
N THR A 87 14.31 8.33 -7.33
CA THR A 87 13.57 7.96 -8.55
C THR A 87 13.21 6.47 -8.56
N VAL A 88 14.13 5.62 -8.11
CA VAL A 88 13.90 4.16 -8.08
C VAL A 88 12.89 3.81 -6.99
N THR A 89 13.04 4.43 -5.82
CA THR A 89 12.12 4.30 -4.68
C THR A 89 10.70 4.71 -5.07
N GLN A 90 10.56 5.85 -5.78
CA GLN A 90 9.27 6.29 -6.33
C GLN A 90 8.67 5.23 -7.26
N SER A 91 9.48 4.67 -8.16
CA SER A 91 9.04 3.68 -9.14
C SER A 91 8.51 2.41 -8.46
N TYR A 92 9.13 1.97 -7.37
CA TYR A 92 8.62 0.87 -6.55
C TYR A 92 7.30 1.22 -5.87
N LEU A 93 7.18 2.41 -5.28
CA LEU A 93 5.98 2.86 -4.57
C LEU A 93 4.75 3.01 -5.50
N THR A 94 4.95 3.37 -6.77
CA THR A 94 3.86 3.55 -7.75
C THR A 94 3.57 2.32 -8.60
N SER A 95 4.38 1.26 -8.46
CA SER A 95 4.15 -0.05 -9.07
C SER A 95 2.93 -0.77 -8.48
N ASP A 96 2.48 -1.86 -9.12
CA ASP A 96 1.36 -2.66 -8.60
C ASP A 96 1.63 -3.23 -7.20
N THR A 97 2.86 -3.64 -6.90
CA THR A 97 3.23 -4.08 -5.54
C THR A 97 3.26 -2.90 -4.56
N GLY A 98 3.67 -1.71 -5.01
CA GLY A 98 3.57 -0.47 -4.22
C GLY A 98 2.14 -0.05 -3.91
N LYS A 99 1.20 -0.26 -4.84
CA LYS A 99 -0.24 -0.05 -4.61
C LYS A 99 -0.81 -1.06 -3.61
N VAL A 100 -0.41 -2.32 -3.72
CA VAL A 100 -0.76 -3.35 -2.74
C VAL A 100 -0.25 -2.98 -1.36
N TYR A 101 1.02 -2.62 -1.25
CA TYR A 101 1.62 -2.10 -0.02
C TYR A 101 0.81 -0.92 0.53
N THR A 102 0.48 0.07 -0.30
CA THR A 102 -0.26 1.27 0.10
C THR A 102 -1.60 0.92 0.74
N MET A 103 -2.40 0.06 0.08
CA MET A 103 -3.70 -0.34 0.60
C MET A 103 -3.59 -1.13 1.90
N LEU A 104 -2.67 -2.09 1.97
CA LEU A 104 -2.48 -2.94 3.14
C LEU A 104 -2.00 -2.15 4.35
N ALA A 105 -0.97 -1.31 4.18
CA ALA A 105 -0.44 -0.48 5.27
C ALA A 105 -1.48 0.53 5.77
N HIS A 106 -2.27 1.12 4.86
CA HIS A 106 -3.38 1.99 5.25
C HIS A 106 -4.47 1.22 6.00
N ALA A 107 -4.88 0.04 5.54
CA ALA A 107 -5.89 -0.78 6.21
C ALA A 107 -5.42 -1.27 7.60
N ALA A 108 -4.12 -1.53 7.75
CA ALA A 108 -3.47 -1.88 9.01
C ALA A 108 -3.23 -0.69 9.95
N GLY A 109 -3.59 0.54 9.54
CA GLY A 109 -3.42 1.75 10.36
C GLY A 109 -1.98 2.24 10.49
N ARG A 110 -1.10 1.87 9.55
CA ARG A 110 0.32 2.31 9.52
C ARG A 110 0.50 3.72 8.96
N PHE A 111 -0.48 4.21 8.20
CA PHE A 111 -0.52 5.57 7.71
C PHE A 111 -1.60 6.36 8.45
N SER A 112 -1.24 7.56 8.90
CA SER A 112 -2.13 8.58 9.48
C SER A 112 -2.04 9.84 8.65
#